data_AF-A0A2D3W2F1-F1
#
_entry.id   AF-A0A2D3W2F1-F1
#
_cell.length_a   1.000
_cell.length_b   1.000
_cell.length_c   1.000
_cell.angle_alpha   90.00
_cell.angle_beta   90.00
_cell.angle_gamma   90.00
#
_symmetry.space_group_name_H-M   'P 1'
#
loop_
_entity.id
_entity.type
_entity.pdbx_description
1 polymer ?
#
loop_
_entity_poly.entity_id
_entity_poly.type
_entity_poly.pdbx_seq_one_letter_code
_entity_poly.pdbx_strand_id
1 'polypeptide(L)'
;MKKLTANLSEREHFTLFSLIRKYLILYVLLLCFGYGAYAYEVKSAKNLLASFDSNEEIICGNEFVKKASGWKYDKESRVFFNDKYVFHLMNCTQSLIKESK
;
A
#
# COMPACT_ATOMS: atom_id res chain seq x y z
N MET A 1 1.23 56.48 0.34
CA MET A 1 1.12 55.03 0.14
C MET A 1 1.97 54.63 -1.08
N LYS A 2 3.19 54.13 -0.86
CA LYS A 2 4.06 53.64 -1.94
C LYS A 2 3.45 52.35 -2.50
N LYS A 3 2.96 52.39 -3.75
CA LYS A 3 2.58 51.20 -4.50
C LYS A 3 3.83 50.33 -4.66
N LEU A 4 3.88 49.21 -3.94
CA LEU A 4 4.88 48.17 -4.10
C LEU A 4 4.53 47.38 -5.37
N THR A 5 4.67 47.99 -6.55
CA THR A 5 4.63 47.25 -7.81
C THR A 5 5.95 46.49 -7.90
N ALA A 6 5.92 45.23 -7.46
CA ALA A 6 6.97 44.26 -7.69
C ALA A 6 7.11 44.03 -9.21
N ASN A 7 7.89 44.86 -9.89
CA ASN A 7 8.45 44.52 -11.20
C ASN A 7 9.62 43.56 -10.95
N LEU A 8 9.29 42.30 -10.71
CA LEU A 8 10.27 41.23 -10.81
C LEU A 8 10.80 41.21 -12.24
N SER A 9 12.11 41.15 -12.41
CA SER A 9 12.75 41.02 -13.71
C SER A 9 12.28 39.74 -14.40
N GLU A 10 12.16 39.74 -15.73
CA GLU A 10 11.73 38.58 -16.54
C GLU A 10 12.53 37.29 -16.19
N ARG A 11 13.80 37.44 -15.79
CA ARG A 11 14.65 36.35 -15.28
C ARG A 11 14.18 35.79 -13.93
N GLU A 12 13.69 36.65 -13.04
CA GLU A 12 13.20 36.24 -11.72
C GLU A 12 11.88 35.47 -11.87
N HIS A 13 10.99 35.92 -12.75
CA HIS A 13 9.78 35.19 -13.13
C HIS A 13 10.07 33.82 -13.74
N PHE A 14 11.05 33.73 -14.66
CA PHE A 14 11.45 32.45 -15.27
C PHE A 14 12.04 31.48 -14.23
N THR A 15 12.83 32.00 -13.29
CA THR A 15 13.45 31.19 -12.23
C THR A 15 12.40 30.66 -11.26
N LEU A 16 11.47 31.52 -10.82
CA LEU A 16 10.32 31.14 -10.00
C LEU A 16 9.43 30.09 -10.69
N PHE A 17 9.12 30.28 -11.97
CA PHE A 17 8.33 29.32 -12.74
C PHE A 17 9.01 27.95 -12.86
N SER A 18 10.32 27.92 -13.11
CA SER A 18 11.12 26.69 -13.16
C SER A 18 11.14 25.97 -11.81
N LEU A 19 11.28 26.72 -10.70
CA LEU A 19 11.23 26.18 -9.35
C LEU A 19 9.87 25.55 -9.06
N ILE A 20 8.78 26.31 -9.30
CA ILE A 20 7.40 25.86 -9.07
C ILE A 20 7.11 24.60 -9.89
N ARG A 21 7.53 24.56 -11.16
CA ARG A 21 7.36 23.38 -12.02
C ARG A 21 8.06 22.14 -11.45
N LYS A 22 9.28 22.28 -10.92
CA LYS A 22 10.01 21.16 -10.30
C LYS A 22 9.28 20.63 -9.07
N TYR A 23 8.80 21.52 -8.19
CA TYR A 23 8.02 21.11 -7.02
C TYR A 23 6.69 20.46 -7.38
N LEU A 24 6.00 20.95 -8.42
CA LEU A 24 4.79 20.33 -8.95
C LEU A 24 5.05 18.91 -9.46
N ILE A 25 6.13 18.70 -10.23
CA ILE A 25 6.51 17.37 -10.71
C ILE A 25 6.80 16.45 -9.52
N LEU A 26 7.57 16.91 -8.53
CA LEU A 26 7.87 16.13 -7.33
C LEU A 26 6.59 15.76 -6.57
N TYR A 27 5.66 16.69 -6.45
CA TYR A 27 4.37 16.45 -5.79
C TYR A 27 3.53 15.40 -6.53
N VAL A 28 3.45 15.49 -7.86
CA VAL A 28 2.75 14.48 -8.68
C VAL A 28 3.39 13.11 -8.52
N LEU A 29 4.73 13.03 -8.52
CA LEU A 29 5.43 11.77 -8.28
C LEU A 29 5.09 11.19 -6.89
N LEU A 30 5.10 12.01 -5.84
CA LEU A 30 4.72 11.56 -4.49
C LEU A 30 3.29 11.01 -4.45
N LEU A 31 2.34 11.66 -5.13
CA LEU A 31 0.97 11.15 -5.25
C LEU A 31 0.90 9.81 -6.00
N CYS A 32 1.64 9.68 -7.11
CA CYS A 32 1.71 8.43 -7.86
C CYS A 32 2.32 7.30 -7.02
N PHE A 33 3.39 7.57 -6.27
CA PHE A 33 4.00 6.60 -5.37
C PHE A 33 3.05 6.20 -4.25
N GLY A 34 2.39 7.16 -3.59
CA GLY A 34 1.41 6.89 -2.53
C GLY A 34 0.23 6.05 -3.05
N TYR A 35 -0.31 6.40 -4.21
CA TYR A 35 -1.38 5.63 -4.85
C TYR A 35 -0.92 4.22 -5.25
N GLY A 36 0.28 4.09 -5.83
CA GLY A 36 0.86 2.81 -6.23
C GLY A 36 1.05 1.86 -5.05
N ALA A 37 1.60 2.37 -3.94
CA ALA A 37 1.77 1.62 -2.70
C ALA A 37 0.41 1.16 -2.13
N TYR A 38 -0.56 2.09 -2.05
CA TYR A 38 -1.91 1.76 -1.58
C TYR A 38 -2.61 0.71 -2.46
N ALA A 39 -2.56 0.88 -3.77
CA ALA A 39 -3.15 -0.07 -4.71
C ALA A 39 -2.52 -1.46 -4.60
N TYR A 40 -1.20 -1.52 -4.40
CA TYR A 40 -0.47 -2.76 -4.17
C TYR A 40 -0.92 -3.46 -2.88
N GLU A 41 -0.99 -2.74 -1.75
CA GLU A 41 -1.46 -3.30 -0.48
C GLU A 41 -2.89 -3.85 -0.57
N VAL A 42 -3.81 -3.10 -1.18
CA VAL A 42 -5.20 -3.53 -1.37
C VAL A 42 -5.27 -4.80 -2.22
N LYS A 43 -4.48 -4.89 -3.29
CA LYS A 43 -4.43 -6.08 -4.15
C LYS A 43 -3.84 -7.28 -3.40
N SER A 44 -2.78 -7.08 -2.62
CA SER A 44 -2.16 -8.12 -1.80
C SER A 44 -3.15 -8.69 -0.78
N ALA A 45 -3.85 -7.81 -0.04
CA ALA A 45 -4.88 -8.20 0.92
C ALA A 45 -6.01 -9.02 0.26
N LYS A 46 -6.49 -8.60 -0.92
CA LYS A 46 -7.51 -9.35 -1.68
C LYS A 46 -7.01 -10.73 -2.11
N ASN A 47 -5.77 -10.81 -2.57
CA ASN A 47 -5.16 -12.06 -3.01
C ASN A 47 -4.98 -13.04 -1.82
N LEU A 48 -4.52 -12.54 -0.67
CA LEU A 48 -4.44 -13.33 0.56
C LEU A 48 -5.81 -13.89 0.96
N LEU A 49 -6.84 -13.06 0.96
CA LEU A 49 -8.19 -13.51 1.30
C LEU A 49 -8.73 -14.55 0.30
N ALA A 50 -8.46 -14.37 -0.99
CA ALA A 50 -8.83 -15.34 -2.01
C ALA A 50 -8.14 -16.70 -1.78
N SER A 51 -6.84 -16.71 -1.49
CA SER A 51 -6.09 -17.91 -1.11
C SER A 51 -6.65 -18.57 0.15
N PHE A 52 -7.00 -17.77 1.17
CA PHE A 52 -7.58 -18.30 2.40
C PHE A 52 -8.91 -19.00 2.13
N ASP A 53 -9.77 -18.35 1.34
CA ASP A 53 -11.10 -18.86 1.00
C ASP A 53 -11.05 -20.08 0.07
N SER A 54 -10.02 -20.21 -0.76
CA SER A 54 -9.77 -21.40 -1.58
C SER A 54 -9.11 -22.56 -0.84
N ASN A 55 -8.89 -22.44 0.49
CA ASN A 55 -8.13 -23.38 1.31
C ASN A 55 -6.65 -23.51 0.89
N GLU A 56 -6.07 -22.51 0.22
CA GLU A 56 -4.62 -22.43 0.07
C GLU A 56 -3.95 -22.05 1.40
N GLU A 57 -2.65 -22.33 1.49
CA GLU A 57 -1.85 -22.00 2.66
C GLU A 57 -1.32 -20.57 2.57
N ILE A 58 -1.54 -19.83 3.64
CA ILE A 58 -1.00 -18.48 3.84
C ILE A 58 0.00 -18.57 4.97
N ILE A 59 1.08 -17.82 4.87
CA ILE A 59 2.10 -17.77 5.92
C ILE A 59 1.88 -16.48 6.70
N CYS A 60 1.62 -16.58 8.00
CA CYS A 60 1.53 -15.43 8.89
C CYS A 60 2.57 -15.59 10.00
N GLY A 61 3.59 -14.73 10.02
CA GLY A 61 4.76 -14.96 10.88
C GLY A 61 5.43 -16.30 10.55
N ASN A 62 5.46 -17.21 11.52
CA ASN A 62 6.03 -18.56 11.37
C ASN A 62 4.98 -19.67 11.25
N GLU A 63 3.69 -19.31 11.12
CA GLU A 63 2.57 -20.25 11.13
C GLU A 63 1.91 -20.35 9.75
N PHE A 64 1.46 -21.57 9.42
CA PHE A 64 0.65 -21.83 8.24
C PHE A 64 -0.83 -21.65 8.58
N VAL A 65 -1.41 -20.58 8.04
CA VAL A 65 -2.81 -20.21 8.21
C VAL A 65 -3.61 -20.73 7.02
N LYS A 66 -4.54 -21.64 7.31
CA LYS A 66 -5.42 -22.27 6.33
C LYS A 66 -6.80 -22.54 6.94
N LYS A 67 -7.84 -22.26 6.17
CA LYS A 67 -9.24 -22.41 6.60
C LYS A 67 -9.58 -23.85 6.99
N ALA A 68 -9.07 -24.83 6.26
CA ALA A 68 -9.22 -26.26 6.59
C ALA A 68 -8.61 -26.65 7.95
N SER A 69 -7.63 -25.89 8.46
CA SER A 69 -6.97 -26.14 9.75
C SER A 69 -7.67 -25.43 10.93
N GLY A 70 -8.91 -24.96 10.75
CA GLY A 70 -9.73 -24.34 11.80
C GLY A 70 -9.50 -22.84 12.01
N TRP A 71 -8.67 -22.21 11.17
CA TRP A 71 -8.50 -20.76 11.17
C TRP A 71 -9.76 -20.05 10.68
N LYS A 72 -10.04 -18.88 11.25
CA LYS A 72 -11.13 -17.99 10.87
C LYS A 72 -10.57 -16.61 10.53
N TYR A 73 -11.30 -15.85 9.72
CA TYR A 73 -10.96 -14.48 9.38
C TYR A 73 -12.06 -13.53 9.86
N ASP A 74 -11.70 -12.53 10.65
CA ASP A 74 -12.57 -11.42 11.01
C ASP A 74 -12.33 -10.24 10.08
N LYS A 75 -13.39 -9.81 9.38
CA LYS A 75 -13.36 -8.72 8.42
C LYS A 75 -13.26 -7.35 9.09
N GLU A 76 -13.80 -7.20 10.30
CA GLU A 76 -13.86 -5.92 10.99
C GLU A 76 -12.47 -5.55 11.51
N SER A 77 -11.85 -6.48 12.25
CA SER A 77 -10.50 -6.32 12.78
C SER A 77 -9.38 -6.68 11.78
N ARG A 78 -9.72 -7.27 10.64
CA ARG A 78 -8.78 -7.73 9.59
C ARG A 78 -7.71 -8.69 10.13
N VAL A 79 -8.14 -9.65 10.95
CA VAL A 79 -7.24 -10.65 11.55
C VAL A 79 -7.65 -12.07 11.19
N PHE A 80 -6.65 -12.93 11.02
CA PHE A 80 -6.81 -14.37 11.10
C PHE A 80 -6.66 -14.82 12.54
N PHE A 81 -7.53 -15.70 13.00
CA PHE A 81 -7.48 -16.19 14.37
C PHE A 81 -7.88 -17.67 14.46
N ASN A 82 -7.35 -18.32 15.48
CA ASN A 82 -7.80 -19.61 15.98
C ASN A 82 -7.81 -19.56 17.53
N ASP A 83 -8.01 -20.69 18.19
CA ASP A 83 -8.09 -20.74 19.65
C ASP A 83 -6.77 -20.38 20.37
N LYS A 84 -5.65 -20.28 19.65
CA LYS A 84 -4.30 -20.06 20.22
C LYS A 84 -3.64 -18.76 19.78
N TYR A 85 -3.90 -18.30 18.56
CA TYR A 85 -3.14 -17.25 17.89
C TYR A 85 -4.04 -16.29 17.11
N VAL A 86 -3.57 -15.05 17.00
CA VAL A 86 -4.20 -13.99 16.21
C VAL A 86 -3.11 -13.32 15.37
N PHE A 87 -3.35 -13.21 14.05
CA PHE A 87 -2.44 -12.57 13.11
C PHE A 87 -3.17 -11.52 12.27
N HIS A 88 -2.63 -10.31 12.22
CA HIS A 88 -3.14 -9.29 11.32
C HIS A 88 -2.84 -9.65 9.87
N LEU A 89 -3.79 -9.38 8.97
CA LEU A 89 -3.67 -9.63 7.53
C LEU A 89 -2.38 -9.03 6.91
N MET A 90 -1.96 -7.86 7.40
CA MET A 90 -0.74 -7.18 6.93
C MET A 90 0.56 -7.93 7.27
N ASN A 91 0.54 -8.83 8.26
CA ASN A 91 1.68 -9.63 8.67
C ASN A 91 1.72 -11.01 7.95
N CYS A 92 0.87 -11.17 6.94
CA CYS A 92 0.72 -12.41 6.21
C CYS A 92 1.18 -12.27 4.76
N THR A 93 1.72 -13.35 4.22
CA THR A 93 2.19 -13.44 2.83
C THR A 93 1.64 -14.70 2.18
N GLN A 94 1.37 -14.65 0.87
CA GLN A 94 0.98 -15.85 0.14
C GLN A 94 2.15 -16.84 0.14
N SER A 95 1.86 -18.11 0.41
CA SER A 95 2.85 -19.17 0.24
C SER A 95 3.25 -19.25 -1.23
N LEU A 96 4.54 -19.10 -1.53
CA LEU A 96 5.08 -19.22 -2.90
C LEU A 96 5.17 -20.66 -3.41
N ILE A 97 4.59 -21.63 -2.68
CA ILE A 97 4.55 -23.03 -3.11
C ILE A 97 3.45 -23.18 -4.18
N LYS A 98 3.74 -22.70 -5.39
CA LYS A 98 3.17 -23.27 -6.60
C LYS A 98 3.88 -24.61 -6.79
N GLU A 99 3.20 -25.72 -6.46
CA GLU A 99 3.63 -27.01 -6.98
C GLU A 99 3.66 -26.91 -8.51
N SER A 100 4.87 -26.93 -9.07
CA SER A 100 5.12 -27.27 -10.45
C SER A 100 4.62 -28.70 -10.66
N LYS A 101 3.38 -28.85 -11.13
CA LYS A 101 2.90 -30.09 -11.73
C LYS A 101 3.19 -30.08 -13.23
#